data_AF-A0A9E5EZX9-F1
#
_entry.id   AF-A0A9E5EZX9-F1
#
_cell.length_a   1.000
_cell.length_b   1.000
_cell.length_c   1.000
_cell.angle_alpha   90.00
_cell.angle_beta   90.00
_cell.angle_gamma   90.00
#
_symmetry.space_group_name_H-M   'P 1'
#
loop_
_entity.id
_entity.type
_entity.pdbx_description
1 polymer ?
#
loop_
_entity_poly.entity_id
_entity_poly.type
_entity_poly.pdbx_seq_one_letter_code
_entity_poly.pdbx_strand_id
1 'polypeptide(L)'
;MREDSRGRLFRNAVAAESPLQVVGTITAYTARMAQATGYRAIYLSGGGVAANSLGMPDLGISTLDDVITDAQRITEACSLPLLV
;
A
#
# COMPACT_ATOMS: atom_id res chain seq x y z
N MET A 1 -21.77 -6.40 -12.43
CA MET A 1 -20.42 -6.25 -13.02
C MET A 1 -19.44 -6.89 -12.06
N ARG A 2 -18.53 -7.77 -12.49
CA ARG A 2 -17.47 -8.27 -11.59
C ARG A 2 -16.49 -7.13 -11.35
N GLU A 3 -16.31 -6.73 -10.10
CA GLU A 3 -15.24 -5.81 -9.73
C GLU A 3 -13.89 -6.38 -10.17
N ASP A 4 -13.02 -5.50 -10.67
CA ASP A 4 -11.67 -5.88 -11.04
C ASP A 4 -10.85 -6.24 -9.80
N SER A 5 -10.07 -7.33 -9.87
CA SER A 5 -9.17 -7.67 -8.78
C SER A 5 -8.12 -6.57 -8.60
N ARG A 6 -7.63 -6.36 -7.37
CA ARG A 6 -6.60 -5.35 -7.08
C ARG A 6 -5.36 -5.51 -7.96
N GLY A 7 -4.93 -6.75 -8.21
CA GLY A 7 -3.82 -7.04 -9.12
C GLY A 7 -4.10 -6.67 -10.59
N ARG A 8 -5.36 -6.75 -11.05
CA ARG A 8 -5.76 -6.25 -12.39
C ARG A 8 -5.75 -4.73 -12.42
N LEU A 9 -6.26 -4.06 -11.38
CA LEU A 9 -6.21 -2.60 -11.25
C LEU A 9 -4.76 -2.08 -11.27
N PHE A 10 -3.83 -2.73 -10.59
CA PHE A 10 -2.40 -2.36 -10.63
C PHE A 10 -1.82 -2.45 -12.05
N ARG A 11 -2.07 -3.55 -12.77
CA ARG A 11 -1.60 -3.70 -14.15
C ARG A 11 -2.21 -2.65 -15.09
N ASN A 12 -3.47 -2.30 -14.89
CA ASN A 12 -4.11 -1.21 -15.64
C ASN A 12 -3.45 0.15 -15.32
N ALA A 13 -3.09 0.40 -14.05
CA ALA A 13 -2.37 1.61 -13.66
C ALA A 13 -0.99 1.71 -14.32
N VAL A 14 -0.24 0.60 -14.37
CA VAL A 14 1.06 0.53 -15.07
C VAL A 14 0.92 0.79 -16.57
N ALA A 15 -0.13 0.27 -17.21
CA ALA A 15 -0.38 0.54 -18.63
C ALA A 15 -0.79 2.00 -18.90
N ALA A 16 -1.42 2.66 -17.93
CA ALA A 16 -1.94 4.02 -18.07
C ALA A 16 -0.98 5.12 -17.58
N GLU A 17 0.12 4.78 -16.90
CA GLU A 17 1.14 5.71 -16.40
C GLU A 17 2.54 5.14 -16.66
N SER A 18 3.39 5.90 -17.36
CA SER A 18 4.76 5.47 -17.64
C SER A 18 5.76 6.62 -17.39
N PRO A 19 6.58 6.56 -16.32
CA PRO A 19 6.58 5.53 -15.26
C PRO A 19 5.42 5.73 -14.26
N LEU A 20 4.81 4.62 -13.79
CA LEU A 20 3.84 4.65 -12.71
C LEU A 20 4.49 5.03 -11.38
N GLN A 21 4.04 6.13 -10.78
CA GLN A 21 4.41 6.50 -9.42
C GLN A 21 3.64 5.64 -8.41
N VAL A 22 4.38 4.94 -7.56
CA VAL A 22 3.84 4.11 -6.47
C VAL A 22 4.39 4.64 -5.15
N VAL A 23 3.57 5.31 -4.35
CA VAL A 23 4.03 5.99 -3.13
C VAL A 23 3.84 5.14 -1.89
N GLY A 24 4.85 5.18 -1.00
CA GLY A 24 4.79 4.52 0.30
C GLY A 24 3.77 5.18 1.23
N THR A 25 2.93 4.37 1.87
CA THR A 25 1.89 4.85 2.80
C THR A 25 1.97 4.04 4.09
N ILE A 26 2.40 4.67 5.18
CA ILE A 26 2.62 4.03 6.48
C ILE A 26 1.34 3.85 7.32
N THR A 27 0.26 4.53 6.95
CA THR A 27 -1.05 4.41 7.61
C THR A 27 -2.20 4.49 6.62
N ALA A 28 -3.38 4.03 7.02
CA ALA A 28 -4.63 4.21 6.28
C ALA A 28 -4.90 5.67 5.90
N TYR A 29 -4.59 6.62 6.77
CA TYR A 29 -4.77 8.05 6.48
C TYR A 29 -3.83 8.53 5.37
N THR A 30 -2.55 8.13 5.41
CA THR A 30 -1.61 8.46 4.32
C THR A 30 -2.01 7.83 2.98
N ALA A 31 -2.63 6.64 3.01
CA ALA A 31 -3.20 6.02 1.81
C ALA A 31 -4.39 6.81 1.24
N ARG A 32 -5.26 7.34 2.11
CA ARG A 32 -6.35 8.23 1.68
C ARG A 32 -5.83 9.55 1.11
N MET A 33 -4.77 10.11 1.69
CA MET A 33 -4.13 11.31 1.14
C MET A 33 -3.54 11.03 -0.24
N ALA A 34 -2.80 9.92 -0.42
CA ALA A 34 -2.25 9.53 -1.72
C ALA A 34 -3.34 9.38 -2.79
N GLN A 35 -4.48 8.77 -2.44
CA GLN A 35 -5.64 8.69 -3.32
C GLN A 35 -6.21 10.07 -3.67
N ALA A 36 -6.37 10.94 -2.67
CA ALA A 36 -6.91 12.29 -2.88
C ALA A 36 -5.98 13.18 -3.73
N THR A 37 -4.67 12.95 -3.70
CA THR A 37 -3.69 13.67 -4.52
C THR A 37 -3.53 13.11 -5.94
N GLY A 38 -4.25 12.03 -6.28
CA GLY A 38 -4.31 11.50 -7.64
C GLY A 38 -3.34 10.37 -7.96
N TYR A 39 -2.65 9.78 -6.97
CA TYR A 39 -1.85 8.58 -7.22
C TYR A 39 -2.74 7.41 -7.63
N ARG A 40 -2.19 6.52 -8.46
CA ARG A 40 -2.91 5.35 -9.01
C ARG A 40 -2.53 4.02 -8.35
N ALA A 41 -1.48 4.02 -7.53
CA ALA A 41 -1.05 2.88 -6.73
C ALA A 41 -0.30 3.35 -5.48
N ILE A 42 -0.30 2.50 -4.45
CA ILE A 42 0.36 2.76 -3.17
C ILE A 42 1.20 1.55 -2.75
N TYR A 43 2.13 1.76 -1.83
CA TYR A 43 3.08 0.75 -1.35
C TYR A 43 3.09 0.69 0.19
N LEU A 44 3.09 -0.52 0.75
CA LEU A 44 3.35 -0.76 2.17
C LEU A 44 4.80 -1.24 2.33
N SER A 45 5.65 -0.38 2.89
CA SER A 45 7.06 -0.70 3.10
C SER A 45 7.25 -1.63 4.30
N GLY A 46 7.97 -2.74 4.13
CA GLY A 46 8.38 -3.63 5.23
C GLY A 46 9.21 -2.91 6.31
N GLY A 47 10.21 -2.14 5.90
CA GLY A 47 10.96 -1.28 6.83
C GLY A 47 10.11 -0.16 7.44
N GLY A 48 9.07 0.30 6.72
CA GLY A 48 8.05 1.20 7.26
C GLY A 48 7.25 0.56 8.40
N VAL A 49 6.79 -0.68 8.23
CA VAL A 49 6.10 -1.47 9.28
C VAL A 49 7.03 -1.68 10.47
N ALA A 50 8.26 -2.14 10.25
CA ALA A 50 9.23 -2.34 11.33
C ALA A 50 9.47 -1.05 12.12
N ALA A 51 9.83 0.05 11.44
CA ALA A 51 10.24 1.28 12.11
C ALA A 51 9.08 2.08 12.71
N ASN A 52 7.95 2.20 12.01
CA ASN A 52 6.86 3.10 12.42
C ASN A 52 5.77 2.37 13.20
N SER A 53 5.39 1.17 12.79
CA SER A 53 4.31 0.42 13.44
C SER A 53 4.80 -0.31 14.69
N LEU A 54 6.04 -0.83 14.65
CA LEU A 54 6.62 -1.61 15.75
C LEU A 54 7.70 -0.87 16.55
N GLY A 55 8.27 0.22 16.01
CA GLY A 55 9.39 0.92 16.67
C GLY A 55 10.69 0.11 16.67
N MET A 56 10.88 -0.79 15.70
CA MET A 56 11.99 -1.74 15.60
C MET A 56 12.82 -1.53 14.33
N PRO A 57 14.11 -1.91 14.31
CA PRO A 57 14.91 -1.87 13.09
C PRO A 57 14.44 -2.94 12.07
N ASP A 58 14.57 -2.62 10.78
CA ASP A 58 14.25 -3.54 9.68
C ASP A 58 15.33 -4.62 9.51
N LEU A 59 15.30 -5.61 10.41
CA LEU A 59 16.25 -6.73 10.48
C LEU A 59 15.54 -8.10 10.43
N GLY A 60 14.35 -8.14 9.84
CA GLY A 60 13.53 -9.36 9.77
C GLY A 60 12.87 -9.75 11.10
N ILE A 61 12.63 -8.77 11.98
CA ILE A 61 11.96 -8.97 13.28
C ILE A 61 10.43 -8.96 13.13
N SER A 62 9.91 -8.10 12.25
CA SER A 62 8.47 -8.01 11.97
C SER A 62 7.94 -9.33 11.41
N THR A 63 6.75 -9.70 11.83
CA THR A 63 6.08 -10.94 11.42
C THR A 63 5.11 -10.70 10.26
N LEU A 64 4.58 -11.78 9.68
CA LEU A 64 3.53 -11.69 8.67
C LEU A 64 2.27 -11.00 9.22
N ASP A 65 1.91 -11.24 10.48
CA ASP A 65 0.70 -10.67 11.10
C ASP A 65 0.81 -9.15 11.27
N ASP A 66 2.01 -8.63 11.54
CA ASP A 66 2.27 -7.19 11.60
C ASP A 66 2.00 -6.52 10.24
N VAL A 67 2.48 -7.15 9.16
CA VAL A 67 2.28 -6.65 7.79
C VAL A 67 0.81 -6.78 7.36
N ILE A 68 0.15 -7.90 7.67
CA ILE A 68 -1.27 -8.10 7.36
C ILE A 68 -2.14 -7.07 8.07
N THR A 69 -1.84 -6.76 9.33
CA THR A 69 -2.59 -5.78 10.11
C THR A 69 -2.59 -4.40 9.43
N ASP A 70 -1.44 -3.92 8.98
CA ASP A 70 -1.36 -2.63 8.29
C ASP A 70 -1.93 -2.68 6.87
N ALA A 71 -1.73 -3.79 6.15
CA ALA A 71 -2.34 -4.00 4.83
C ALA A 71 -3.88 -3.98 4.91
N GLN A 72 -4.49 -4.62 5.90
CA GLN A 72 -5.94 -4.61 6.12
C GLN A 72 -6.44 -3.19 6.41
N ARG A 73 -5.83 -2.50 7.39
CA ARG A 73 -6.17 -1.09 7.72
C ARG A 73 -6.12 -0.18 6.50
N ILE A 74 -5.10 -0.33 5.65
CA ILE A 74 -4.93 0.47 4.44
C ILE A 74 -6.00 0.13 3.39
N THR A 75 -6.17 -1.16 3.07
CA THR A 75 -7.07 -1.61 2.00
C THR A 75 -8.56 -1.48 2.33
N GLU A 76 -8.92 -1.41 3.61
CA GLU A 76 -10.27 -1.06 4.05
C GLU A 76 -10.58 0.44 3.88
N ALA A 77 -9.57 1.30 4.02
CA ALA A 77 -9.73 2.76 3.95
C ALA A 77 -9.47 3.36 2.56
N CYS A 78 -8.74 2.66 1.69
CA CYS A 78 -8.27 3.14 0.40
C CYS A 78 -8.55 2.10 -0.70
N SER A 79 -9.07 2.55 -1.84
CA SER A 79 -9.44 1.69 -2.97
C SER A 79 -8.33 1.52 -4.02
N LEU A 80 -7.18 2.18 -3.83
CA LEU A 80 -6.03 2.01 -4.72
C LEU A 80 -5.43 0.60 -4.59
N PRO A 81 -4.82 0.05 -5.66
CA PRO A 81 -4.04 -1.17 -5.54
C PRO A 81 -2.82 -0.93 -4.63
N LEU A 82 -2.66 -1.80 -3.64
CA LEU A 82 -1.54 -1.82 -2.70
C LEU A 82 -0.50 -2.85 -3.16
N LEU A 83 0.73 -2.40 -3.38
CA LEU A 83 1.92 -3.25 -3.44
C LEU A 83 2.44 -3.46 -2.00
N VAL A 84 2.79 -4.69 -1.66
CA VAL A 84 3.41 -5.05 -0.38
C VAL A 84 4.74 -5.73 -0.68
#